data_AF-A0A7Y4UH85-F1
#
_entry.id   AF-A0A7Y4UH85-F1
#
_cell.length_a   1.000
_cell.length_b   1.000
_cell.length_c   1.000
_cell.angle_alpha   90.00
_cell.angle_beta   90.00
_cell.angle_gamma   90.00
#
_symmetry.space_group_name_H-M   'P 1'
#
loop_
_entity.id
_entity.type
_entity.pdbx_description
1 polymer ?
#
loop_
_entity_poly.entity_id
_entity_poly.type
_entity_poly.pdbx_seq_one_letter_code
_entity_poly.pdbx_strand_id
1 'polypeptide(L)'
;MKADARFLRQNNSFWAHVRAISQHIGYTDRRTGRVKIPTADEIIECLNDLKLRTDHLFAKPTKPTALGKRLLAYFAYRADLLNQIVEPQLMDAAAAQAVFEKLQTELKPQCPLPMNKQKGEKKAPAYLTGIVNMLIESATADVSCDYDPRELVTVTADGIPRYTFARRFDGAFPQTVNPIAVWEIKEYYYTTTFGSRVADGVY
;
A
#
# COMPACT_ATOMS: atom_id res chain seq x y z
N MET A 1 8.48 -1.66 -8.09
CA MET A 1 8.15 -0.36 -8.73
C MET A 1 9.09 0.71 -8.18
N LYS A 2 9.66 1.59 -9.01
CA LYS A 2 10.52 2.70 -8.52
C LYS A 2 9.68 3.96 -8.31
N ALA A 3 10.02 4.74 -7.29
CA ALA A 3 9.36 6.02 -7.05
C ALA A 3 9.67 7.02 -8.18
N ASP A 4 8.66 7.79 -8.59
CA ASP A 4 8.82 8.82 -9.61
C ASP A 4 9.51 10.06 -9.02
N ALA A 5 10.64 10.43 -9.62
CA ALA A 5 11.51 11.51 -9.16
C ALA A 5 10.79 12.87 -9.08
N ARG A 6 9.72 13.09 -9.86
CA ARG A 6 8.94 14.34 -9.84
C ARG A 6 8.23 14.57 -8.51
N PHE A 7 7.91 13.50 -7.78
CA PHE A 7 7.12 13.51 -6.55
C PHE A 7 7.91 13.07 -5.32
N LEU A 8 9.19 12.74 -5.48
CA LEU A 8 10.09 12.57 -4.35
C LEU A 8 10.30 13.90 -3.62
N ARG A 9 10.44 13.82 -2.30
CA ARG A 9 10.80 14.94 -1.41
C ARG A 9 9.89 16.17 -1.54
N GLN A 10 8.64 16.00 -1.94
CA GLN A 10 7.66 17.09 -1.90
C GLN A 10 7.39 17.50 -0.45
N ASN A 11 7.10 18.79 -0.25
CA ASN A 11 6.89 19.35 1.08
C ASN A 11 5.54 18.93 1.68
N ASN A 12 5.36 19.21 2.98
CA ASN A 12 4.14 18.87 3.71
C ASN A 12 2.89 19.53 3.12
N SER A 13 3.02 20.74 2.56
CA SER A 13 1.90 21.44 1.92
C SER A 13 1.38 20.67 0.72
N PHE A 14 2.25 20.19 -0.18
CA PHE A 14 1.86 19.37 -1.33
C PHE A 14 1.05 18.13 -0.89
N TRP A 15 1.54 17.38 0.10
CA TRP A 15 0.85 16.18 0.58
C TRP A 15 -0.45 16.48 1.33
N ALA A 16 -0.54 17.63 2.00
CA ALA A 16 -1.79 18.09 2.61
C ALA A 16 -2.88 18.31 1.55
N HIS A 17 -2.54 18.94 0.42
CA HIS A 17 -3.47 19.13 -0.70
C HIS A 17 -3.91 17.79 -1.29
N VAL A 18 -2.98 16.89 -1.58
CA VAL A 18 -3.31 15.56 -2.11
C VAL A 18 -4.35 14.85 -1.25
N ARG A 19 -4.15 14.86 0.08
CA ARG A 19 -5.05 14.22 1.04
C ARG A 19 -6.40 14.93 1.14
N ALA A 20 -6.41 16.25 1.31
CA ALA A 20 -7.65 17.02 1.45
C ALA A 20 -8.54 16.89 0.20
N ILE A 21 -7.94 17.05 -0.98
CA ILE A 21 -8.63 16.93 -2.26
C ILE A 21 -9.17 15.50 -2.45
N SER A 22 -8.34 14.46 -2.24
CA SER A 22 -8.80 13.07 -2.41
C SER A 22 -9.91 12.68 -1.43
N GLN A 23 -9.81 13.14 -0.18
CA GLN A 23 -10.81 12.87 0.85
C GLN A 23 -12.16 13.52 0.52
N HIS A 24 -12.14 14.76 0.04
CA HIS A 24 -13.36 15.52 -0.21
C HIS A 24 -14.05 15.11 -1.53
N ILE A 25 -13.27 14.97 -2.61
CA ILE A 25 -13.80 14.64 -3.95
C ILE A 25 -14.06 13.13 -4.10
N GLY A 26 -13.34 12.30 -3.33
CA GLY A 26 -13.35 10.85 -3.44
C GLY A 26 -12.15 10.30 -4.20
N TYR A 27 -11.70 9.12 -3.77
CA TYR A 27 -10.51 8.44 -4.32
C TYR A 27 -10.78 7.69 -5.64
N THR A 28 -12.04 7.33 -5.88
CA THR A 28 -12.48 6.49 -6.99
C THR A 28 -13.66 7.13 -7.69
N ASP A 29 -13.66 7.13 -9.02
CA ASP A 29 -14.85 7.45 -9.80
C ASP A 29 -15.85 6.29 -9.67
N ARG A 30 -16.98 6.55 -9.02
CA ARG A 30 -18.00 5.54 -8.73
C ARG A 30 -18.65 4.95 -10.00
N ARG A 31 -18.61 5.65 -11.13
CA ARG A 31 -19.20 5.16 -12.38
C ARG A 31 -18.30 4.13 -13.06
N THR A 32 -16.99 4.33 -12.96
CA THR A 32 -16.00 3.49 -13.65
C THR A 32 -15.29 2.52 -12.73
N GLY A 33 -15.34 2.73 -11.40
CA GLY A 33 -14.57 1.96 -10.42
C GLY A 33 -13.08 2.31 -10.39
N ARG A 34 -12.63 3.26 -11.22
CA ARG A 34 -11.21 3.59 -11.40
C ARG A 34 -10.75 4.70 -10.46
N VAL A 35 -9.46 4.72 -10.14
CA VAL A 35 -8.86 5.80 -9.35
C VAL A 35 -9.13 7.14 -10.04
N LYS A 36 -9.70 8.09 -9.30
CA LYS A 36 -10.13 9.39 -9.83
C LYS A 36 -8.94 10.30 -10.12
N ILE A 37 -9.04 11.02 -11.25
CA ILE A 37 -8.17 12.14 -11.63
C ILE A 37 -8.99 13.43 -11.52
N PRO A 38 -8.82 14.23 -10.45
CA PRO A 38 -9.54 15.49 -10.31
C PRO A 38 -9.15 16.50 -11.38
N THR A 39 -10.14 17.20 -11.95
CA THR A 39 -9.91 18.34 -12.84
C THR A 39 -9.56 19.60 -12.05
N ALA A 40 -9.07 20.64 -12.73
CA ALA A 40 -8.81 21.93 -12.10
C ALA A 40 -10.07 22.54 -11.48
N ASP A 41 -11.21 22.44 -12.16
CA ASP A 41 -12.50 22.95 -11.67
C ASP A 41 -12.95 22.19 -10.43
N GLU A 42 -12.86 20.86 -10.43
CA GLU A 42 -13.21 20.04 -9.25
C GLU A 42 -12.30 20.34 -8.05
N ILE A 43 -11.01 20.63 -8.27
CA ILE A 43 -10.10 21.02 -7.18
C ILE A 43 -10.48 22.41 -6.64
N ILE A 44 -10.82 23.37 -7.51
CA ILE A 44 -11.22 24.71 -7.10
C ILE A 44 -12.53 24.66 -6.30
N GLU A 45 -13.52 23.92 -6.78
CA GLU A 45 -14.79 23.70 -6.09
C GLU A 45 -14.57 23.06 -4.72
N CYS A 46 -13.79 21.97 -4.66
CA CYS A 46 -13.41 21.30 -3.42
C CYS A 46 -12.78 22.26 -2.40
N LEU A 47 -11.84 23.10 -2.82
CA LEU A 47 -11.20 24.03 -1.89
C LEU A 47 -12.16 25.14 -1.43
N ASN A 48 -13.03 25.63 -2.32
CA ASN A 48 -14.05 26.61 -1.97
C ASN A 48 -15.06 26.03 -0.96
N ASP A 49 -15.50 24.77 -1.15
CA ASP A 49 -16.40 24.06 -0.22
C ASP A 49 -15.77 23.89 1.16
N LEU A 50 -14.45 23.65 1.19
CA LEU A 50 -13.66 23.61 2.42
C LEU A 50 -13.33 25.01 2.99
N LYS A 51 -13.81 26.08 2.35
CA LYS A 51 -13.55 27.49 2.71
C LYS A 51 -12.06 27.84 2.70
N LEU A 52 -11.30 27.23 1.79
CA LEU A 52 -9.88 27.44 1.56
C LEU A 52 -9.64 28.29 0.33
N ARG A 53 -8.53 29.05 0.32
CA ARG A 53 -8.13 29.82 -0.86
C ARG A 53 -7.64 28.90 -1.97
N THR A 54 -7.72 29.38 -3.21
CA THR A 54 -7.33 28.63 -4.42
C THR A 54 -6.22 29.31 -5.22
N ASP A 55 -5.91 30.57 -4.92
CA ASP A 55 -4.97 31.44 -5.63
C ASP A 55 -3.54 30.90 -5.68
N HIS A 56 -3.12 30.15 -4.66
CA HIS A 56 -1.82 29.48 -4.63
C HIS A 56 -1.72 28.26 -5.56
N LEU A 57 -2.85 27.71 -6.02
CA LEU A 57 -2.90 26.60 -6.98
C LEU A 57 -3.30 27.07 -8.38
N PHE A 58 -4.23 28.02 -8.47
CA PHE A 58 -4.85 28.46 -9.72
C PHE A 58 -5.11 29.97 -9.66
N ALA A 59 -4.52 30.73 -10.59
CA ALA A 59 -4.95 32.12 -10.80
C ALA A 59 -6.31 32.18 -11.52
N LYS A 60 -6.58 31.17 -12.36
CA LYS A 60 -7.85 30.78 -13.00
C LYS A 60 -7.77 29.27 -13.28
N PRO A 61 -8.88 28.54 -13.51
CA PRO A 61 -8.82 27.10 -13.81
C PRO A 61 -7.85 26.74 -14.95
N THR A 62 -7.82 27.55 -16.00
CA THR A 62 -6.92 27.39 -17.17
C THR A 62 -5.48 27.86 -16.92
N LYS A 63 -5.17 28.41 -15.75
CA LYS A 63 -3.87 28.99 -15.39
C LYS A 63 -3.38 28.46 -14.03
N PRO A 64 -2.96 27.19 -13.96
CA PRO A 64 -2.38 26.62 -12.75
C PRO A 64 -1.00 27.21 -12.44
N THR A 65 -0.72 27.43 -11.15
CA THR A 65 0.62 27.76 -10.63
C THR A 65 1.55 26.55 -10.77
N ALA A 66 2.83 26.71 -10.41
CA ALA A 66 3.76 25.58 -10.38
C ALA A 66 3.28 24.45 -9.44
N LEU A 67 2.70 24.80 -8.30
CA LEU A 67 2.12 23.84 -7.37
C LEU A 67 0.86 23.17 -7.94
N GLY A 68 -0.04 23.96 -8.53
CA GLY A 68 -1.25 23.43 -9.19
C GLY A 68 -0.92 22.44 -10.31
N LYS A 69 0.04 22.78 -11.19
CA LYS A 69 0.54 21.88 -12.24
C LYS A 69 1.09 20.58 -11.66
N ARG A 70 1.84 20.67 -10.55
CA ARG A 70 2.43 19.49 -9.90
C ARG A 70 1.37 18.58 -9.29
N LEU A 71 0.33 19.14 -8.68
CA LEU A 71 -0.79 18.38 -8.13
C LEU A 71 -1.57 17.65 -9.22
N LEU A 72 -1.92 18.36 -10.30
CA LEU A 72 -2.61 17.74 -11.45
C LEU A 72 -1.78 16.59 -12.04
N ALA A 73 -0.46 16.82 -12.23
CA ALA A 73 0.44 15.78 -12.72
C ALA A 73 0.53 14.57 -11.76
N TYR A 74 0.50 14.80 -10.45
CA TYR A 74 0.52 13.72 -9.46
C TYR A 74 -0.77 12.90 -9.50
N PHE A 75 -1.93 13.54 -9.58
CA PHE A 75 -3.20 12.82 -9.65
C PHE A 75 -3.29 11.95 -10.91
N ALA A 76 -2.88 12.50 -12.06
CA ALA A 76 -2.81 11.75 -13.31
C ALA A 76 -1.84 10.56 -13.18
N TYR A 77 -0.60 10.81 -12.75
CA TYR A 77 0.40 9.76 -12.57
C TYR A 77 -0.07 8.64 -11.62
N ARG A 78 -0.64 9.01 -10.47
CA ARG A 78 -1.14 8.04 -9.48
C ARG A 78 -2.25 7.19 -10.08
N ALA A 79 -3.20 7.81 -10.78
CA ALA A 79 -4.32 7.09 -11.37
C ALA A 79 -3.86 6.16 -12.50
N ASP A 80 -2.98 6.63 -13.39
CA ASP A 80 -2.44 5.82 -14.48
C ASP A 80 -1.67 4.62 -13.92
N LEU A 81 -0.79 4.85 -12.95
CA LEU A 81 -0.02 3.80 -12.30
C LEU A 81 -0.93 2.75 -11.64
N LEU A 82 -1.91 3.20 -10.85
CA LEU A 82 -2.77 2.27 -10.10
C LEU A 82 -3.72 1.53 -11.03
N ASN A 83 -4.35 2.21 -11.99
CA ASN A 83 -5.35 1.61 -12.86
C ASN A 83 -4.74 0.79 -14.01
N GLN A 84 -3.51 1.07 -14.46
CA GLN A 84 -2.94 0.40 -15.64
C GLN A 84 -1.86 -0.61 -15.28
N ILE A 85 -1.14 -0.39 -14.18
CA ILE A 85 -0.01 -1.23 -13.80
C ILE A 85 -0.37 -2.09 -12.59
N VAL A 86 -0.92 -1.50 -11.53
CA VAL A 86 -1.17 -2.23 -10.27
C VAL A 86 -2.42 -3.09 -10.36
N GLU A 87 -3.56 -2.54 -10.77
CA GLU A 87 -4.84 -3.27 -10.82
C GLU A 87 -4.73 -4.63 -11.52
N PRO A 88 -4.12 -4.76 -12.72
CA PRO A 88 -4.03 -6.06 -13.41
C PRO A 88 -3.14 -7.09 -12.71
N GLN A 89 -2.33 -6.67 -11.74
CA GLN A 89 -1.45 -7.55 -10.96
C GLN A 89 -2.10 -7.99 -9.64
N LEU A 90 -3.24 -7.41 -9.28
CA LEU A 90 -3.97 -7.82 -8.08
C LEU A 90 -4.67 -9.17 -8.34
N MET A 91 -4.60 -10.04 -7.34
CA MET A 91 -5.28 -11.34 -7.36
C MET A 91 -6.61 -11.23 -6.64
N ASP A 92 -7.64 -11.87 -7.17
CA ASP A 92 -8.81 -12.24 -6.39
C ASP A 92 -8.53 -13.49 -5.54
N ALA A 93 -9.55 -13.98 -4.82
CA ALA A 93 -9.42 -15.14 -3.94
C ALA A 93 -9.00 -16.41 -4.69
N ALA A 94 -9.58 -16.63 -5.88
CA ALA A 94 -9.35 -17.84 -6.66
C ALA A 94 -7.95 -17.83 -7.29
N ALA A 95 -7.54 -16.67 -7.82
CA ALA A 95 -6.19 -16.48 -8.34
C ALA A 95 -5.13 -16.66 -7.24
N ALA A 96 -5.37 -16.08 -6.05
CA ALA A 96 -4.47 -16.22 -4.91
C ALA A 96 -4.38 -17.67 -4.42
N GLN A 97 -5.50 -18.39 -4.35
CA GLN A 97 -5.53 -19.80 -4.03
C GLN A 97 -4.70 -20.63 -5.01
N ALA A 98 -4.88 -20.42 -6.32
CA ALA A 98 -4.14 -21.16 -7.35
C ALA A 98 -2.62 -20.93 -7.25
N VAL A 99 -2.20 -19.69 -6.99
CA VAL A 99 -0.76 -19.38 -6.79
C VAL A 99 -0.24 -20.01 -5.49
N PHE A 100 -1.01 -19.94 -4.40
CA PHE A 100 -0.64 -20.56 -3.14
C PHE A 100 -0.44 -22.07 -3.28
N GLU A 101 -1.40 -22.79 -3.87
CA GLU A 101 -1.35 -24.25 -4.03
C GLU A 101 -0.18 -24.68 -4.95
N LYS A 102 0.06 -23.91 -6.02
CA LYS A 102 1.21 -24.11 -6.90
C LYS A 102 2.52 -23.99 -6.12
N LEU A 103 2.74 -22.88 -5.42
CA LEU A 103 3.98 -22.63 -4.67
C LEU A 103 4.18 -23.66 -3.54
N GLN A 104 3.11 -24.04 -2.84
CA GLN A 104 3.17 -25.05 -1.80
C GLN A 104 3.67 -26.40 -2.34
N THR A 105 3.21 -26.77 -3.54
CA THR A 105 3.63 -28.01 -4.22
C THR A 105 5.08 -27.95 -4.70
N GLU A 106 5.47 -26.82 -5.31
CA GLU A 106 6.79 -26.62 -5.89
C GLU A 106 7.89 -26.47 -4.83
N LEU A 107 7.64 -25.68 -3.78
CA LEU A 107 8.65 -25.28 -2.79
C LEU A 107 8.68 -26.19 -1.55
N LYS A 108 7.61 -26.94 -1.27
CA LYS A 108 7.49 -27.82 -0.08
C LYS A 108 7.90 -27.10 1.22
N PRO A 109 7.29 -25.94 1.51
CA PRO A 109 7.75 -25.04 2.55
C PRO A 109 7.69 -25.67 3.94
N GLN A 110 8.59 -25.23 4.81
CA GLN A 110 8.57 -25.52 6.26
C GLN A 110 8.13 -24.30 7.06
N CYS A 111 8.02 -23.13 6.43
CA CYS A 111 7.53 -21.91 7.03
C CYS A 111 6.05 -22.00 7.44
N PRO A 112 5.58 -21.14 8.36
CA PRO A 112 4.18 -21.12 8.76
C PRO A 112 3.24 -20.74 7.61
N LEU A 113 2.17 -21.51 7.41
CA LEU A 113 1.08 -21.22 6.47
C LEU A 113 -0.23 -21.00 7.25
N PRO A 114 -0.47 -19.79 7.79
CA PRO A 114 -1.60 -19.55 8.69
C PRO A 114 -2.94 -19.59 7.96
N MET A 115 -4.00 -19.86 8.73
CA MET A 115 -5.38 -19.72 8.26
C MET A 115 -5.84 -18.27 8.39
N ASN A 116 -6.75 -17.85 7.50
CA ASN A 116 -7.41 -16.56 7.62
C ASN A 116 -8.30 -16.51 8.89
N LYS A 117 -8.68 -15.29 9.30
CA LYS A 117 -9.54 -15.07 10.49
C LYS A 117 -11.03 -15.35 10.25
N GLN A 118 -11.41 -15.84 9.07
CA GLN A 118 -12.81 -16.07 8.70
C GLN A 118 -13.30 -17.43 9.23
N LYS A 119 -14.62 -17.62 9.21
CA LYS A 119 -15.29 -18.83 9.69
C LYS A 119 -16.17 -19.43 8.60
N GLY A 120 -16.58 -20.69 8.81
CA GLY A 120 -17.47 -21.41 7.89
C GLY A 120 -16.86 -21.57 6.50
N GLU A 121 -17.68 -21.36 5.46
CA GLU A 121 -17.28 -21.49 4.05
C GLU A 121 -16.19 -20.50 3.62
N LYS A 122 -15.98 -19.42 4.37
CA LYS A 122 -14.92 -18.43 4.10
C LYS A 122 -13.59 -18.78 4.78
N LYS A 123 -13.56 -19.83 5.60
CA LYS A 123 -12.34 -20.28 6.26
C LYS A 123 -11.43 -20.92 5.22
N ALA A 124 -10.29 -20.30 4.99
CA ALA A 124 -9.29 -20.72 4.02
C ALA A 124 -7.89 -20.38 4.56
N PRO A 125 -6.81 -20.92 3.98
CA PRO A 125 -5.47 -20.36 4.19
C PRO A 125 -5.47 -18.84 3.98
N ALA A 126 -4.63 -18.12 4.73
CA ALA A 126 -4.31 -16.74 4.41
C ALA A 126 -3.38 -16.74 3.20
N TYR A 127 -3.95 -16.75 1.99
CA TYR A 127 -3.24 -17.08 0.76
C TYR A 127 -2.06 -16.15 0.52
N LEU A 128 -2.23 -14.84 0.67
CA LEU A 128 -1.15 -13.89 0.44
C LEU A 128 -0.06 -14.03 1.50
N THR A 129 -0.42 -14.18 2.78
CA THR A 129 0.55 -14.42 3.84
C THR A 129 1.36 -15.68 3.58
N GLY A 130 0.71 -16.77 3.19
CA GLY A 130 1.39 -18.00 2.83
C GLY A 130 2.31 -17.86 1.62
N ILE A 131 1.85 -17.20 0.55
CA ILE A 131 2.67 -16.92 -0.65
C ILE A 131 3.93 -16.16 -0.25
N VAL A 132 3.80 -15.08 0.54
CA VAL A 132 4.96 -14.29 1.00
C VAL A 132 5.90 -15.14 1.84
N ASN A 133 5.39 -15.92 2.79
CA ASN A 133 6.23 -16.75 3.64
C ASN A 133 7.03 -17.79 2.83
N MET A 134 6.38 -18.47 1.87
CA MET A 134 7.05 -19.44 1.00
C MET A 134 8.14 -18.79 0.13
N LEU A 135 7.87 -17.61 -0.41
CA LEU A 135 8.83 -16.89 -1.23
C LEU A 135 10.03 -16.39 -0.41
N ILE A 136 9.80 -15.92 0.82
CA ILE A 136 10.87 -15.52 1.73
C ILE A 136 11.71 -16.74 2.09
N GLU A 137 11.11 -17.84 2.57
CA GLU A 137 11.83 -19.07 2.90
C GLU A 137 12.69 -19.56 1.74
N SER A 138 12.12 -19.61 0.54
CA SER A 138 12.84 -20.02 -0.67
C SER A 138 14.00 -19.08 -1.03
N ALA A 139 13.92 -17.80 -0.68
CA ALA A 139 14.94 -16.80 -0.97
C ALA A 139 16.02 -16.69 0.13
N THR A 140 15.68 -17.02 1.37
CA THR A 140 16.58 -16.88 2.53
C THR A 140 17.34 -18.17 2.86
N ALA A 141 17.01 -19.29 2.23
CA ALA A 141 17.60 -20.61 2.51
C ALA A 141 17.57 -20.90 4.02
N ASP A 142 18.72 -21.24 4.62
CA ASP A 142 18.81 -21.63 6.03
C ASP A 142 18.90 -20.44 7.02
N VAL A 143 18.75 -19.19 6.55
CA VAL A 143 18.75 -18.02 7.44
C VAL A 143 17.42 -17.93 8.17
N SER A 144 17.49 -17.82 9.51
CA SER A 144 16.30 -17.65 10.36
C SER A 144 15.48 -16.42 9.95
N CYS A 145 14.16 -16.58 9.95
CA CYS A 145 13.22 -15.53 9.62
C CYS A 145 12.06 -15.55 10.62
N ASP A 146 11.62 -14.38 11.08
CA ASP A 146 10.50 -14.24 11.98
C ASP A 146 9.22 -13.87 11.22
N TYR A 147 8.37 -14.87 10.99
CA TYR A 147 7.13 -14.75 10.22
C TYR A 147 5.92 -14.27 11.06
N ASP A 148 6.07 -14.11 12.38
CA ASP A 148 5.03 -13.55 13.27
C ASP A 148 5.68 -12.98 14.55
N PRO A 149 6.38 -11.84 14.48
CA PRO A 149 7.24 -11.40 15.57
C PRO A 149 6.48 -10.96 16.82
N ARG A 150 5.26 -10.47 16.65
CA ARG A 150 4.38 -9.97 17.74
C ARG A 150 5.02 -8.94 18.67
N GLU A 151 6.08 -8.27 18.24
CA GLU A 151 6.80 -7.25 18.99
C GLU A 151 7.17 -6.05 18.09
N LEU A 152 7.71 -4.99 18.71
CA LEU A 152 8.10 -3.78 17.99
C LEU A 152 9.50 -3.95 17.41
N VAL A 153 9.66 -3.50 16.17
CA VAL A 153 10.95 -3.47 15.50
C VAL A 153 11.78 -2.31 16.03
N THR A 154 13.05 -2.58 16.33
CA THR A 154 14.01 -1.59 16.86
C THR A 154 15.28 -1.57 16.01
N VAL A 155 15.71 -0.38 15.63
CA VAL A 155 17.00 -0.12 14.99
C VAL A 155 17.92 0.53 16.01
N THR A 156 19.11 -0.03 16.18
CA THR A 156 20.13 0.39 17.13
C THR A 156 21.35 0.98 16.43
N ALA A 157 22.10 1.81 17.16
CA ALA A 157 23.45 2.24 16.80
C ALA A 157 24.35 1.96 18.01
N ASP A 158 25.45 1.23 17.82
CA ASP A 158 26.37 0.83 18.89
C ASP A 158 25.68 0.13 20.08
N GLY A 159 24.66 -0.68 19.77
CA GLY A 159 23.86 -1.41 20.77
C GLY A 159 22.80 -0.54 21.49
N ILE A 160 22.70 0.74 21.18
CA ILE A 160 21.74 1.67 21.79
C ILE A 160 20.53 1.86 20.87
N PRO A 161 19.28 1.72 21.35
CA PRO A 161 18.08 2.00 20.55
C PRO A 161 18.09 3.41 19.96
N ARG A 162 18.04 3.51 18.63
CA ARG A 162 18.03 4.79 17.90
C ARG A 162 16.61 5.13 17.41
N TYR A 163 15.88 4.11 16.96
CA TYR A 163 14.50 4.18 16.52
C TYR A 163 13.77 2.90 16.89
N THR A 164 12.52 3.03 17.34
CA THR A 164 11.59 1.90 17.52
C THR A 164 10.30 2.27 16.81
N PHE A 165 9.80 1.36 15.98
CA PHE A 165 8.55 1.58 15.27
C PHE A 165 7.37 1.59 16.24
N ALA A 166 6.38 2.45 15.99
CA ALA A 166 5.20 2.57 16.85
C ALA A 166 4.19 1.42 16.69
N ARG A 167 4.42 0.51 15.74
CA ARG A 167 3.56 -0.63 15.45
C ARG A 167 4.37 -1.87 15.15
N ARG A 168 3.73 -3.02 15.37
CA ARG A 168 4.23 -4.35 15.00
C ARG A 168 4.07 -4.54 13.50
N PHE A 169 4.91 -5.39 12.94
CA PHE A 169 4.86 -5.83 11.55
C PHE A 169 4.39 -7.28 11.49
N ASP A 170 3.90 -7.70 10.31
CA ASP A 170 3.45 -9.06 10.09
C ASP A 170 4.65 -10.03 9.92
N GLY A 171 5.85 -9.51 9.61
CA GLY A 171 7.08 -10.28 9.69
C GLY A 171 8.36 -9.42 9.64
N ALA A 172 9.48 -10.04 10.02
CA ALA A 172 10.80 -9.41 10.09
C ALA A 172 11.90 -10.40 9.67
N PHE A 173 12.83 -9.92 8.85
CA PHE A 173 13.98 -10.70 8.41
C PHE A 173 15.30 -10.02 8.83
N PRO A 174 16.22 -10.73 9.52
CA PRO A 174 16.01 -12.05 10.13
C PRO A 174 15.21 -12.00 11.44
N GLN A 175 15.17 -10.83 12.10
CA GLN A 175 14.62 -10.63 13.44
C GLN A 175 14.19 -9.16 13.63
N THR A 176 13.62 -8.83 14.79
CA THR A 176 13.04 -7.50 15.07
C THR A 176 14.03 -6.44 15.53
N VAL A 177 15.23 -6.83 15.97
CA VAL A 177 16.32 -5.90 16.30
C VAL A 177 17.31 -5.85 15.15
N ASN A 178 17.46 -4.67 14.55
CA ASN A 178 18.23 -4.43 13.33
C ASN A 178 17.84 -5.36 12.16
N PRO A 179 16.55 -5.42 11.77
CA PRO A 179 16.15 -6.18 10.58
C PRO A 179 16.82 -5.64 9.32
N ILE A 180 17.03 -6.55 8.37
CA ILE A 180 17.33 -6.22 6.98
C ILE A 180 16.05 -5.77 6.27
N ALA A 181 14.93 -6.42 6.56
CA ALA A 181 13.62 -6.09 5.99
C ALA A 181 12.49 -6.39 6.98
N VAL A 182 11.42 -5.62 6.88
CA VAL A 182 10.15 -5.90 7.59
C VAL A 182 8.97 -5.76 6.64
N TRP A 183 7.90 -6.50 6.87
CA TRP A 183 6.72 -6.42 6.00
C TRP A 183 5.40 -6.37 6.74
N GLU A 184 4.44 -5.75 6.09
CA GLU A 184 3.03 -5.72 6.49
C GLU A 184 2.20 -6.35 5.38
N ILE A 185 1.26 -7.22 5.74
CA ILE A 185 0.33 -7.88 4.84
C ILE A 185 -1.09 -7.54 5.28
N LYS A 186 -1.92 -7.20 4.31
CA LYS A 186 -3.35 -7.02 4.46
C LYS A 186 -4.01 -7.86 3.39
N GLU A 187 -4.82 -8.81 3.82
CA GLU A 187 -5.53 -9.74 2.97
C GLU A 187 -7.01 -9.70 3.34
N TYR A 188 -7.85 -9.26 2.41
CA TYR A 188 -9.29 -9.17 2.62
C TYR A 188 -10.06 -9.62 1.37
N TYR A 189 -10.06 -10.92 1.05
CA TYR A 189 -10.78 -11.42 -0.13
C TYR A 189 -12.32 -11.42 0.00
N TYR A 190 -12.85 -11.52 1.21
CA TYR A 190 -14.27 -11.79 1.46
C TYR A 190 -15.05 -10.63 2.08
N THR A 191 -14.46 -9.43 2.13
CA THR A 191 -15.10 -8.24 2.68
C THR A 191 -15.75 -7.42 1.58
N THR A 192 -16.97 -6.95 1.82
CA THR A 192 -17.74 -6.13 0.88
C THR A 192 -17.88 -4.68 1.35
N THR A 193 -17.56 -4.37 2.61
CA THR A 193 -17.80 -3.05 3.23
C THR A 193 -16.71 -2.03 3.00
N PHE A 194 -15.45 -2.46 2.92
CA PHE A 194 -14.31 -1.57 2.60
C PHE A 194 -13.67 -1.89 1.24
N GLY A 195 -14.34 -2.73 0.43
CA GLY A 195 -13.77 -3.39 -0.74
C GLY A 195 -12.73 -4.44 -0.35
N SER A 196 -12.53 -5.44 -1.20
CA SER A 196 -11.43 -6.40 -1.00
C SER A 196 -10.11 -5.66 -1.09
N ARG A 197 -9.44 -5.43 0.05
CA ARG A 197 -8.15 -4.74 0.09
C ARG A 197 -7.06 -5.78 0.23
N VAL A 198 -6.22 -5.87 -0.77
CA VAL A 198 -4.96 -6.60 -0.69
C VAL A 198 -3.87 -5.54 -0.71
N ALA A 199 -3.13 -5.41 0.37
CA ALA A 199 -2.06 -4.43 0.47
C ALA A 199 -0.88 -5.03 1.20
N ASP A 200 0.28 -4.93 0.59
CA ASP A 200 1.55 -5.38 1.12
C ASP A 200 2.58 -4.26 1.04
N GLY A 201 3.57 -4.32 1.91
CA GLY A 201 4.71 -3.42 1.86
C GLY A 201 5.90 -4.05 2.54
N VAL A 202 7.04 -4.07 1.86
CA VAL A 202 8.35 -4.44 2.40
C VAL A 202 9.14 -3.16 2.59
N TYR A 203 9.69 -2.97 3.78
CA TYR A 203 10.46 -1.80 4.21
C TYR A 203 11.90 -2.18 4.54
#